data_AF-V4J7V8-F1
#
_entry.id   AF-V4J7V8-F1
#
_cell.length_a   1.000
_cell.length_b   1.000
_cell.length_c   1.000
_cell.angle_alpha   90.00
_cell.angle_beta   90.00
_cell.angle_gamma   90.00
#
_symmetry.space_group_name_H-M   'P 1'
#
loop_
_entity.id
_entity.type
_entity.pdbx_description
1 polymer ?
#
loop_
_entity_poly.entity_id
_entity_poly.type
_entity_poly.pdbx_seq_one_letter_code
_entity_poly.pdbx_strand_id
1 'polypeptide(L)'
;MDAFDSFFRRQVGEPTACRPVPTTVQVRYHGRLPDLLIGLWQTAGWCGYGDGLFWSVDPRDYDDALTSWLTGSNHWDPDNNPRHVIARTAFG
;
A
#
# COMPACT_ATOMS: atom_id res chain seq x y z
N MET A 1 8.38 8.18 13.10
CA MET A 1 8.26 7.96 11.65
C MET A 1 9.64 7.67 11.07
N ASP A 2 10.62 8.53 11.31
CA ASP A 2 11.99 8.48 10.76
C ASP A 2 12.76 7.18 11.03
N ALA A 3 12.69 6.62 12.24
CA ALA A 3 13.39 5.38 12.56
C ALA A 3 12.87 4.18 11.77
N PHE A 4 11.56 4.10 11.52
CA PHE A 4 10.96 3.02 10.74
C PHE A 4 11.27 3.20 9.26
N ASP A 5 11.12 4.40 8.72
CA ASP A 5 11.45 4.70 7.32
C ASP A 5 12.92 4.40 7.02
N SER A 6 13.84 4.84 7.88
CA SER A 6 15.27 4.52 7.77
C SER A 6 15.53 3.01 7.83
N PHE A 7 14.89 2.30 8.76
CA PHE A 7 15.00 0.84 8.83
C PHE A 7 14.48 0.18 7.55
N PHE A 8 13.32 0.59 7.06
CA PHE A 8 12.69 0.04 5.87
C PHE A 8 13.57 0.23 4.64
N ARG A 9 14.07 1.45 4.41
CA ARG A 9 14.98 1.74 3.28
C ARG A 9 16.28 0.94 3.36
N ARG A 10 16.82 0.75 4.56
CA ARG A 10 18.02 -0.09 4.75
C ARG A 10 17.78 -1.56 4.40
N GLN A 11 16.58 -2.07 4.65
CA GLN A 11 16.26 -3.49 4.41
C GLN A 11 15.75 -3.74 2.99
N VAL A 12 14.95 -2.82 2.44
CA VAL A 12 14.19 -3.03 1.20
C VAL A 12 14.75 -2.20 0.03
N GLY A 13 15.58 -1.21 0.31
CA GLY A 13 16.19 -0.32 -0.68
C GLY A 13 15.56 1.08 -0.68
N GLU A 14 16.23 2.00 -1.37
CA GLU A 14 15.70 3.36 -1.54
C GLU A 14 14.48 3.37 -2.47
N PRO A 15 13.53 4.31 -2.25
CA PRO A 15 12.37 4.46 -3.10
C PRO A 15 12.77 4.94 -4.50
N THR A 16 12.09 4.40 -5.51
CA THR A 16 12.27 4.71 -6.93
C THR A 16 10.91 4.87 -7.60
N ALA A 17 10.87 5.56 -8.74
CA ALA A 17 9.65 5.73 -9.55
C ALA A 17 8.39 6.14 -8.75
N CYS A 18 8.57 7.08 -7.82
CA CYS A 18 7.52 7.49 -6.89
C CYS A 18 6.42 8.32 -7.56
N ARG A 19 5.17 8.01 -7.23
CA ARG A 19 3.99 8.83 -7.52
C ARG A 19 3.52 9.53 -6.23
N PRO A 20 3.30 10.86 -6.25
CA PRO A 20 2.75 11.57 -5.10
C PRO A 20 1.40 11.00 -4.65
N VAL A 21 1.21 10.97 -3.34
CA VAL A 21 -0.01 10.45 -2.71
C VAL A 21 -0.94 11.63 -2.40
N PRO A 22 -2.18 11.64 -2.93
CA PRO A 22 -3.14 12.71 -2.62
C PRO A 22 -3.47 12.76 -1.13
N THR A 23 -3.69 13.97 -0.60
CA THR A 23 -4.07 14.17 0.81
C THR A 23 -5.38 13.45 1.18
N THR A 24 -6.25 13.20 0.21
CA THR A 24 -7.49 12.43 0.38
C THR A 24 -7.26 10.99 0.81
N VAL A 25 -6.07 10.42 0.59
CA VAL A 25 -5.73 9.04 0.98
C VAL A 25 -5.76 8.88 2.50
N GLN A 26 -5.28 9.90 3.24
CA GLN A 26 -5.34 9.87 4.69
C GLN A 26 -6.78 9.80 5.19
N VAL A 27 -7.65 10.69 4.69
CA VAL A 27 -9.07 10.70 5.08
C VAL A 27 -9.75 9.37 4.73
N ARG A 28 -9.41 8.79 3.58
CA ARG A 28 -10.03 7.54 3.09
C ARG A 28 -9.66 6.32 3.94
N TYR A 29 -8.41 6.20 4.37
CA TYR A 29 -7.90 5.01 5.04
C TYR A 29 -7.65 5.19 6.54
N HIS A 30 -7.88 6.39 7.10
CA HIS A 30 -7.81 6.62 8.54
C HIS A 30 -8.72 5.65 9.30
N GLY A 31 -8.16 4.98 10.30
CA GLY A 31 -8.86 3.95 11.09
C GLY A 31 -9.10 2.62 10.34
N ARG A 32 -8.70 2.51 9.07
CA ARG A 32 -8.77 1.27 8.27
C ARG A 32 -7.40 0.65 8.03
N LEU A 33 -6.39 1.48 7.84
CA LEU A 33 -4.99 1.08 7.72
C LEU A 33 -4.17 1.73 8.84
N PRO A 34 -3.03 1.13 9.23
CA PRO A 34 -2.15 1.73 10.24
C PRO A 34 -1.68 3.12 9.81
N ASP A 35 -1.76 4.10 10.71
CA ASP A 35 -1.33 5.49 10.42
C ASP A 35 0.15 5.58 10.01
N LEU A 36 0.98 4.66 10.51
CA LEU A 36 2.39 4.56 10.10
C LEU A 36 2.53 4.31 8.59
N LEU A 37 1.70 3.42 8.03
CA LEU A 37 1.71 3.12 6.59
C LEU A 37 1.26 4.33 5.78
N ILE A 38 0.18 4.98 6.21
CA ILE A 38 -0.35 6.19 5.56
C ILE A 38 0.70 7.32 5.60
N GLY A 39 1.38 7.49 6.73
CA GLY A 39 2.47 8.45 6.88
C GLY A 39 3.62 8.20 5.92
N LEU A 40 4.06 6.93 5.77
CA LEU A 40 5.09 6.57 4.79
C LEU A 40 4.67 6.91 3.36
N TRP A 41 3.43 6.61 2.98
CA TRP A 41 2.91 6.98 1.67
C TRP A 41 2.88 8.50 1.47
N GLN A 42 2.53 9.28 2.49
CA GLN A 42 2.57 10.75 2.39
C GLN A 42 3.99 11.31 2.26
N THR A 43 4.97 10.68 2.92
CA THR A 43 6.37 11.15 2.87
C THR A 43 7.09 10.70 1.60
N ALA A 44 7.00 9.42 1.23
CA ALA A 44 7.73 8.84 0.11
C ALA A 44 6.92 8.87 -1.20
N GLY A 45 5.60 8.71 -1.12
CA GLY A 45 4.74 8.42 -2.26
C GLY A 45 4.45 6.93 -2.41
N TRP A 46 3.75 6.58 -3.48
CA TRP A 46 3.68 5.20 -3.97
C TRP A 46 4.90 4.94 -4.85
N CYS A 47 5.81 4.07 -4.40
CA CYS A 47 7.13 3.89 -4.98
C CYS A 47 7.45 2.42 -5.20
N GLY A 48 8.41 2.17 -6.09
CA GLY A 48 9.12 0.91 -6.20
C GLY A 48 10.36 0.89 -5.30
N TYR A 49 10.77 -0.28 -4.87
CA TYR A 49 11.91 -0.52 -3.98
C TYR A 49 12.66 -1.77 -4.42
N GLY A 50 13.94 -1.87 -4.05
CA GLY A 50 14.77 -3.04 -4.30
C GLY A 50 14.80 -3.43 -5.77
N ASP A 51 15.13 -2.49 -6.66
CA ASP A 51 15.16 -2.68 -8.12
C ASP A 51 13.84 -3.22 -8.71
N GLY A 52 12.72 -2.80 -8.12
CA GLY A 52 11.37 -3.13 -8.59
C GLY A 52 10.78 -4.42 -8.01
N LEU A 53 11.46 -5.05 -7.05
CA LEU A 53 10.96 -6.26 -6.37
C LEU A 53 9.73 -6.00 -5.49
N PHE A 54 9.59 -4.79 -4.97
CA PHE A 54 8.47 -4.39 -4.11
C PHE A 54 7.93 -3.03 -4.52
N TRP A 55 6.61 -2.87 -4.49
CA TRP A 55 5.94 -1.62 -4.81
C TRP A 55 4.86 -1.33 -3.78
N SER A 56 4.89 -0.13 -3.19
CA SER A 56 3.69 0.41 -2.55
C SER A 56 2.73 0.91 -3.62
N VAL A 57 1.43 0.74 -3.39
CA VAL A 57 0.40 1.02 -4.41
C VAL A 57 -0.74 1.83 -3.84
N ASP A 58 -1.48 2.51 -4.74
CA ASP A 58 -2.81 3.00 -4.41
C ASP A 58 -3.74 1.79 -4.36
N PRO A 59 -4.39 1.48 -3.22
CA PRO A 59 -5.24 0.30 -3.14
C PRO A 59 -6.37 0.30 -4.17
N ARG A 60 -6.84 1.49 -4.59
CA ARG A 60 -7.91 1.65 -5.57
C ARG A 60 -7.57 1.08 -6.94
N ASP A 61 -6.28 1.12 -7.30
CA ASP A 61 -5.81 0.58 -8.58
C ASP A 61 -5.98 -0.96 -8.65
N TYR A 62 -6.29 -1.60 -7.52
CA TYR A 62 -6.40 -3.05 -7.37
C TYR A 62 -7.75 -3.51 -6.81
N ASP A 63 -8.73 -2.63 -6.60
CA ASP A 63 -10.04 -2.99 -6.02
C ASP A 63 -10.74 -4.07 -6.87
N ASP A 64 -10.70 -3.95 -8.20
CA ASP A 64 -11.30 -4.93 -9.12
C ASP A 64 -10.58 -6.29 -9.08
N ALA A 65 -9.24 -6.26 -9.10
CA ALA A 65 -8.41 -7.47 -9.04
C ALA A 65 -8.59 -8.21 -7.71
N LEU A 66 -8.62 -7.45 -6.59
CA LEU A 66 -8.86 -7.97 -5.25
C LEU A 66 -10.24 -8.59 -5.13
N THR A 67 -11.26 -7.90 -5.64
CA THR A 67 -12.65 -8.40 -5.68
C THR A 67 -12.72 -9.70 -6.47
N SER A 68 -12.13 -9.75 -7.67
CA SER A 68 -12.10 -10.96 -8.49
C SER A 68 -11.37 -12.12 -7.79
N TRP A 69 -10.32 -11.84 -7.03
CA TRP A 69 -9.55 -12.87 -6.33
C TRP A 69 -10.28 -13.43 -5.11
N LEU A 70 -11.00 -12.58 -4.37
CA LEU A 70 -11.65 -12.96 -3.11
C LEU A 70 -13.11 -13.36 -3.28
N THR A 71 -13.75 -13.06 -4.42
CA THR A 71 -15.13 -13.47 -4.70
C THR A 71 -15.27 -14.99 -4.58
N GLY A 72 -16.23 -15.43 -3.76
CA GLY A 72 -16.46 -16.85 -3.47
C GLY A 72 -15.60 -17.43 -2.36
N SER A 73 -14.69 -16.64 -1.78
CA SER A 73 -13.95 -17.04 -0.57
C SER A 73 -14.77 -16.77 0.71
N ASN A 74 -14.59 -17.60 1.73
CA ASN A 74 -15.18 -17.39 3.07
C ASN A 74 -14.60 -16.17 3.81
N HIS A 75 -13.64 -15.47 3.20
CA HIS A 75 -12.87 -14.38 3.78
C HIS A 75 -13.18 -13.03 3.14
N TRP A 76 -14.16 -13.01 2.22
CA TRP A 76 -14.62 -11.82 1.52
C TRP A 76 -15.91 -11.31 2.15
N ASP A 77 -15.78 -10.22 2.89
CA ASP A 77 -16.89 -9.43 3.43
C ASP A 77 -16.51 -7.94 3.26
N PRO A 78 -16.74 -7.35 2.07
CA PRO A 78 -16.31 -5.99 1.79
C PRO A 78 -17.04 -4.95 2.64
N ASP A 79 -18.21 -5.28 3.19
CA ASP A 79 -19.03 -4.38 3.99
C ASP A 79 -18.57 -4.31 5.44
N ASN A 80 -18.22 -5.45 6.06
CA ASN A 80 -17.81 -5.50 7.47
C ASN A 80 -16.30 -5.65 7.68
N ASN A 81 -15.58 -6.21 6.72
CA ASN A 81 -14.13 -6.45 6.80
C ASN A 81 -13.43 -6.19 5.44
N PRO A 82 -13.40 -4.92 5.00
CA PRO A 82 -12.81 -4.55 3.72
C PRO A 82 -11.32 -4.89 3.71
N ARG A 83 -10.86 -5.47 2.60
CA ARG A 83 -9.43 -5.71 2.34
C ARG A 83 -8.89 -4.68 1.38
N HIS A 84 -7.60 -4.39 1.50
CA HIS A 84 -6.90 -3.41 0.67
C HIS A 84 -5.56 -3.99 0.24
N VAL A 85 -5.24 -3.90 -1.06
CA VAL A 85 -3.90 -4.18 -1.55
C VAL A 85 -3.02 -2.98 -1.22
N ILE A 86 -2.05 -3.17 -0.34
CA ILE A 86 -1.14 -2.10 0.09
C ILE A 86 0.21 -2.14 -0.63
N ALA A 87 0.52 -3.28 -1.25
CA ALA A 87 1.73 -3.49 -2.00
C ALA A 87 1.59 -4.66 -2.98
N ARG A 88 2.48 -4.68 -3.97
CA ARG A 88 2.68 -5.83 -4.86
C ARG A 88 4.18 -6.12 -5.03
N THR A 89 4.48 -7.30 -5.54
CA THR A 89 5.83 -7.64 -5.98
C THR A 89 6.06 -7.26 -7.44
N ALA A 90 7.25 -7.54 -7.97
CA ALA A 90 7.53 -7.47 -9.40
C ALA A 90 6.58 -8.34 -10.26
N PHE A 91 5.98 -9.38 -9.68
CA PHE A 91 5.19 -10.39 -10.39
C PHE A 91 3.69 -10.33 -10.08
N GLY A 92 3.24 -9.29 -9.38
CA GLY A 92 1.89 -9.23 -8.79
C GLY A 92 1.93 -9.83 -7.40
#